data_AF-A0A7V3RHC1-F1
#
_entry.id   AF-A0A7V3RHC1-F1
#
_cell.length_a   1.000
_cell.length_b   1.000
_cell.length_c   1.000
_cell.angle_alpha   90.00
_cell.angle_beta   90.00
_cell.angle_gamma   90.00
#
_symmetry.space_group_name_H-M   'P 1'
#
loop_
_entity.id
_entity.type
_entity.pdbx_description
1 polymer ?
#
loop_
_entity_poly.entity_id
_entity_poly.type
_entity_poly.pdbx_seq_one_letter_code
_entity_poly.pdbx_strand_id
1 'polypeptide(L)'
;MNRFFLVLTLVAGFISAQTMVVRVYCKWDDLARISPKYNLDIATGRANEWYDIVADRNTMDRIIASGLPYEVQVYSLELEKEKVRGQYYSYDQYVQMMRTMAQNYPSICKFDSLPVRTYENRWIYGVKISDNPNYEDPTEPGFLVDGCHHAREWATPYVVYKFCDSITKVYSTD
;
A
#
# COMPACT_ATOMS: atom_id res chain seq x y z
N MET A 1 51.24 -18.87 -34.61
CA MET A 1 50.60 -18.38 -33.37
C MET A 1 49.42 -17.51 -33.75
N ASN A 2 48.19 -18.04 -33.72
CA ASN A 2 46.97 -17.25 -33.80
C ASN A 2 45.95 -17.90 -32.87
N ARG A 3 45.82 -17.35 -31.65
CA ARG A 3 44.80 -17.76 -30.69
C ARG A 3 43.53 -16.95 -31.00
N PHE A 4 42.59 -17.59 -31.71
CA PHE A 4 41.20 -17.13 -31.74
C PHE A 4 40.64 -17.28 -30.33
N PHE A 5 40.38 -16.16 -29.65
CA PHE A 5 39.54 -16.17 -28.46
C PHE A 5 38.08 -16.22 -28.91
N LEU A 6 37.45 -17.38 -28.73
CA LEU A 6 36.01 -17.53 -28.81
C LEU A 6 35.43 -16.88 -27.54
N VAL A 7 34.97 -15.63 -27.65
CA VAL A 7 34.15 -15.02 -26.58
C VAL A 7 32.77 -15.67 -26.67
N LEU A 8 32.55 -16.70 -25.86
CA LEU A 8 31.24 -17.32 -25.72
C LEU A 8 30.32 -16.33 -25.01
N THR A 9 29.37 -15.78 -25.75
CA THR A 9 28.31 -14.90 -25.25
C THR A 9 27.47 -15.65 -24.23
N LEU A 10 27.65 -15.36 -22.94
CA LEU A 10 26.74 -15.77 -21.87
C LEU A 10 25.62 -14.72 -21.76
N VAL A 11 24.79 -14.62 -22.80
CA VAL A 11 23.50 -13.91 -22.72
C VAL A 11 22.41 -14.97 -22.59
N ALA A 12 22.42 -15.67 -21.47
CA ALA A 12 21.34 -16.57 -21.07
C ALA A 12 21.27 -16.56 -19.56
N GLY A 13 20.24 -15.91 -18.99
CA GLY A 13 19.92 -16.13 -17.57
C GLY A 13 19.37 -14.97 -16.75
N PHE A 14 19.12 -13.78 -17.30
CA PHE A 14 18.40 -12.72 -16.55
C PHE A 14 16.94 -12.59 -17.01
N ILE A 15 16.20 -13.70 -17.12
CA ILE A 15 14.76 -13.59 -16.81
C ILE A 15 14.72 -13.63 -15.28
N SER A 16 14.96 -12.46 -14.70
CA SER A 16 14.98 -12.20 -13.26
C SER A 16 13.71 -12.76 -12.61
N ALA A 17 13.83 -13.23 -11.37
CA ALA A 17 12.71 -13.57 -10.50
C ALA A 17 11.90 -12.30 -10.17
N GLN A 18 11.16 -11.79 -11.15
CA GLN A 18 10.33 -10.61 -11.02
C GLN A 18 8.92 -11.03 -10.61
N THR A 19 8.32 -10.26 -9.70
CA THR A 19 6.92 -10.45 -9.32
C THR A 19 6.06 -9.63 -10.28
N MET A 20 5.02 -10.25 -10.81
CA MET A 20 4.06 -9.63 -11.72
C MET A 20 2.74 -9.36 -11.00
N VAL A 21 1.92 -8.49 -11.58
CA VAL A 21 0.47 -8.45 -11.30
C VAL A 21 -0.24 -8.98 -12.53
N VAL A 22 -0.97 -10.07 -12.38
CA VAL A 22 -1.62 -10.79 -13.47
C VAL A 22 -3.11 -10.82 -13.21
N ARG A 23 -3.89 -10.24 -14.12
CA ARG A 23 -5.35 -10.35 -14.09
C ARG A 23 -5.75 -11.69 -14.68
N VAL A 24 -6.48 -12.49 -13.93
CA VAL A 24 -7.07 -13.75 -14.39
C VAL A 24 -8.58 -13.59 -14.48
N TYR A 25 -9.14 -13.83 -15.66
CA TYR A 25 -10.56 -13.72 -15.94
C TYR A 25 -11.26 -15.04 -15.61
N CYS A 26 -11.94 -15.09 -14.46
CA CYS A 26 -12.54 -16.32 -13.96
C CYS A 26 -13.55 -16.08 -12.83
N LYS A 27 -14.32 -17.12 -12.47
CA LYS A 27 -15.10 -17.11 -11.23
C LYS A 27 -14.21 -17.41 -10.03
N TRP A 28 -14.68 -17.10 -8.82
CA TRP A 28 -13.90 -17.38 -7.60
C TRP A 28 -13.50 -18.87 -7.52
N ASP A 29 -14.45 -19.77 -7.77
CA ASP A 29 -14.21 -21.22 -7.66
C ASP A 29 -13.18 -21.75 -8.66
N ASP A 30 -13.05 -21.10 -9.82
CA ASP A 30 -12.07 -21.46 -10.84
C ASP A 30 -10.63 -21.20 -10.38
N LEU A 31 -10.41 -20.32 -9.40
CA LEU A 31 -9.07 -20.09 -8.82
C LEU A 31 -8.48 -21.36 -8.19
N ALA A 32 -9.30 -22.34 -7.82
CA ALA A 32 -8.84 -23.65 -7.37
C ALA A 32 -7.98 -24.38 -8.42
N ARG A 33 -8.15 -24.07 -9.71
CA ARG A 33 -7.31 -24.58 -10.82
C ARG A 33 -5.88 -24.05 -10.76
N ILE A 34 -5.69 -22.85 -10.20
CA ILE A 34 -4.37 -22.25 -9.96
C ILE A 34 -3.87 -22.72 -8.60
N SER A 35 -4.69 -22.58 -7.55
CA SER A 35 -4.37 -22.90 -6.16
C SER A 35 -5.53 -23.59 -5.46
N PRO A 36 -5.50 -24.93 -5.31
CA PRO A 36 -6.59 -25.68 -4.68
C PRO A 36 -6.92 -25.23 -3.24
N LYS A 37 -5.93 -24.66 -2.54
CA LYS A 37 -6.10 -24.10 -1.18
C LYS A 37 -6.29 -22.58 -1.16
N TYR A 38 -6.49 -21.96 -2.32
CA TYR A 38 -6.63 -20.50 -2.48
C TYR A 38 -5.49 -19.68 -1.86
N ASN A 39 -4.30 -20.28 -1.73
CA ASN A 39 -3.10 -19.57 -1.28
C ASN A 39 -2.57 -18.74 -2.46
N LEU A 40 -3.19 -17.58 -2.67
CA LEU A 40 -2.92 -16.61 -3.72
C LEU A 40 -2.89 -15.22 -3.07
N ASP A 41 -1.91 -14.41 -3.43
CA ASP A 41 -1.94 -12.99 -3.06
C ASP A 41 -2.81 -12.24 -4.08
N ILE A 42 -4.08 -12.02 -3.71
CA ILE A 42 -5.04 -11.26 -4.51
C ILE A 42 -4.90 -9.78 -4.14
N ALA A 43 -4.51 -8.96 -5.09
CA ALA A 43 -4.38 -7.51 -4.92
C ALA A 43 -5.73 -6.81 -5.04
N THR A 44 -6.56 -7.22 -6.00
CA THR A 44 -7.91 -6.70 -6.22
C THR A 44 -8.70 -7.67 -7.10
N GLY A 45 -10.00 -7.46 -7.25
CA GLY A 45 -10.83 -8.27 -8.14
C GLY A 45 -12.26 -7.78 -8.23
N ARG A 46 -12.95 -8.27 -9.26
CA ARG A 46 -14.39 -8.14 -9.42
C ARG A 46 -15.01 -9.52 -9.35
N ALA A 47 -15.87 -9.72 -8.36
CA ALA A 47 -16.47 -11.02 -8.07
C ALA A 47 -17.08 -11.64 -9.32
N ASN A 48 -16.70 -12.88 -9.60
CA ASN A 48 -17.13 -13.68 -10.75
C ASN A 48 -16.76 -13.14 -12.14
N GLU A 49 -15.85 -12.17 -12.22
CA GLU A 49 -15.38 -11.62 -13.49
C GLU A 49 -13.86 -11.77 -13.62
N TRP A 50 -13.08 -11.24 -12.68
CA TRP A 50 -11.62 -11.29 -12.74
C TRP A 50 -10.96 -11.01 -11.39
N TYR A 51 -9.71 -11.44 -11.23
CA TYR A 51 -8.88 -11.20 -10.05
C TYR A 51 -7.44 -10.86 -10.46
N ASP A 52 -6.88 -9.82 -9.86
CA ASP A 52 -5.48 -9.44 -10.03
C ASP A 52 -4.64 -10.15 -8.96
N ILE A 53 -3.78 -11.05 -9.41
CA ILE A 53 -2.93 -11.90 -8.56
C ILE A 53 -1.50 -11.37 -8.63
N VAL A 54 -0.89 -11.15 -7.46
CA VAL A 54 0.55 -10.91 -7.34
C VAL A 54 1.25 -12.24 -7.55
N ALA A 55 1.87 -12.41 -8.72
CA ALA A 55 2.39 -13.68 -9.19
C ALA A 55 3.91 -13.64 -9.30
N ASP A 56 4.57 -14.45 -8.47
CA ASP A 56 5.95 -14.86 -8.73
C ASP A 56 6.01 -15.86 -9.89
N ARG A 57 7.21 -16.34 -10.22
CA ARG A 57 7.40 -17.31 -11.33
C ARG A 57 6.58 -18.58 -11.15
N ASN A 58 6.53 -19.13 -9.94
CA ASN A 58 5.78 -20.36 -9.66
C ASN A 58 4.26 -20.15 -9.85
N THR A 59 3.75 -19.03 -9.35
CA THR A 59 2.34 -18.67 -9.47
C THR A 59 1.98 -18.41 -10.93
N MET A 60 2.86 -17.77 -11.69
CA MET A 60 2.66 -17.58 -13.13
C MET A 60 2.58 -18.91 -13.89
N ASP A 61 3.49 -19.85 -13.62
CA ASP A 61 3.46 -21.18 -14.24
C ASP A 61 2.14 -21.90 -13.94
N ARG A 62 1.60 -21.73 -12.73
CA ARG A 62 0.30 -22.27 -12.33
C ARG A 62 -0.87 -21.56 -13.00
N ILE A 63 -0.80 -20.24 -13.19
CA ILE A 63 -1.79 -19.48 -13.97
C ILE A 63 -1.84 -20.01 -15.40
N ILE A 64 -0.67 -20.21 -16.04
CA ILE A 64 -0.58 -20.76 -17.39
C ILE A 64 -1.14 -22.19 -17.44
N ALA A 65 -0.70 -23.06 -16.53
CA ALA A 65 -1.14 -24.45 -16.46
C ALA A 65 -2.64 -24.59 -16.15
N SER A 66 -3.23 -23.61 -15.47
CA SER A 66 -4.65 -23.60 -15.18
C SER A 66 -5.50 -23.57 -16.46
N GLY A 67 -5.00 -22.98 -17.56
CA GLY A 67 -5.75 -22.76 -18.80
C GLY A 67 -6.84 -21.69 -18.69
N LEU A 68 -6.81 -20.85 -17.64
CA LEU A 68 -7.69 -19.69 -17.52
C LEU A 68 -7.19 -18.52 -18.38
N PRO A 69 -8.08 -17.71 -18.98
CA PRO A 69 -7.66 -16.51 -19.67
C PRO A 69 -7.03 -15.50 -18.70
N TYR A 70 -5.92 -14.89 -19.09
CA TYR A 70 -5.21 -13.93 -18.25
C TYR A 70 -4.54 -12.82 -19.07
N GLU A 71 -4.20 -11.72 -18.40
CA GLU A 71 -3.38 -10.64 -18.94
C GLU A 71 -2.41 -10.12 -17.87
N VAL A 72 -1.18 -9.78 -18.28
CA VAL A 72 -0.18 -9.20 -17.37
C VAL A 72 -0.43 -7.70 -17.26
N GLN A 73 -0.84 -7.22 -16.07
CA GLN A 73 -1.05 -5.79 -15.79
C GLN A 73 0.26 -5.09 -15.50
N VAL A 74 1.10 -5.71 -14.66
CA VAL A 74 2.39 -5.18 -14.24
C VAL A 74 3.44 -6.25 -14.45
N TYR A 75 4.45 -5.93 -15.27
CA TYR A 75 5.49 -6.87 -15.64
C TYR A 75 6.59 -7.02 -14.57
N SER A 76 6.92 -5.94 -13.87
CA SER A 76 7.81 -5.98 -12.70
C SER A 76 7.27 -5.06 -11.62
N LEU A 77 6.71 -5.67 -10.57
CA LEU A 77 6.19 -4.96 -9.42
C LEU A 77 7.30 -4.22 -8.66
N GLU A 78 8.50 -4.78 -8.62
CA GLU A 78 9.67 -4.17 -8.02
C GLU A 78 10.04 -2.86 -8.71
N LEU A 79 10.08 -2.86 -10.05
CA LEU A 79 10.36 -1.66 -10.83
C LEU A 79 9.28 -0.58 -10.59
N GLU A 80 8.00 -0.95 -10.62
CA GLU A 80 6.92 0.01 -10.36
C GLU A 80 6.97 0.59 -8.96
N LYS A 81 7.31 -0.24 -7.95
CA LYS A 81 7.49 0.23 -6.57
C LYS A 81 8.62 1.25 -6.48
N GLU A 82 9.77 0.98 -7.10
CA GLU A 82 10.92 1.90 -7.03
C GLU A 82 10.66 3.26 -7.71
N LYS A 83 9.83 3.31 -8.77
CA LYS A 83 9.43 4.58 -9.39
C LYS A 83 8.71 5.54 -8.43
N VAL A 84 7.94 4.99 -7.49
CA VAL A 84 7.07 5.78 -6.60
C VAL A 84 7.51 5.77 -5.15
N ARG A 85 8.43 4.89 -4.75
CA ARG A 85 8.85 4.68 -3.36
C ARG A 85 9.22 5.99 -2.65
N GLY A 86 9.98 6.85 -3.32
CA GLY A 86 10.43 8.14 -2.75
C GLY A 86 9.33 9.18 -2.56
N GLN A 87 8.12 8.93 -3.05
CA GLN A 87 6.97 9.84 -2.94
C GLN A 87 6.14 9.57 -1.68
N TYR A 88 6.37 8.44 -1.00
CA TYR A 88 5.65 8.05 0.21
C TYR A 88 6.52 8.25 1.46
N TYR A 89 5.85 8.53 2.57
CA TYR A 89 6.50 8.77 3.85
C TYR A 89 6.58 7.50 4.69
N SER A 90 7.67 7.38 5.45
CA SER A 90 7.80 6.38 6.50
C SER A 90 6.88 6.70 7.69
N TYR A 91 6.70 5.71 8.57
CA TYR A 91 6.00 5.89 9.84
C TYR A 91 6.57 7.07 10.66
N ASP A 92 7.89 7.16 10.82
CA ASP A 92 8.53 8.23 11.60
C ASP A 92 8.33 9.61 10.94
N GLN A 93 8.34 9.66 9.61
CA GLN A 93 8.04 10.90 8.88
C GLN A 93 6.59 11.34 9.11
N TYR A 94 5.60 10.44 9.05
CA TYR A 94 4.22 10.78 9.39
C TYR A 94 4.07 11.25 10.84
N VAL A 95 4.74 10.60 11.79
CA VAL A 95 4.77 11.03 13.19
C VAL A 95 5.32 12.45 13.32
N GLN A 96 6.44 12.73 12.66
CA GLN A 96 7.03 14.07 12.68
C GLN A 96 6.12 15.11 12.02
N MET A 97 5.51 14.79 10.88
CA MET A 97 4.56 15.67 10.18
C MET A 97 3.35 16.00 11.05
N MET A 98 2.77 15.02 11.75
CA MET A 98 1.65 15.25 12.67
C MET A 98 2.06 16.08 13.90
N ARG A 99 3.27 15.87 14.46
CA ARG A 99 3.80 16.74 15.52
C ARG A 99 3.96 18.17 15.04
N THR A 100 4.54 18.37 13.85
CA THR A 100 4.69 19.69 13.24
C THR A 100 3.33 20.36 12.98
N MET A 101 2.33 19.60 12.54
CA MET A 101 0.96 20.11 12.37
C MET A 101 0.39 20.64 13.69
N ALA A 102 0.46 19.86 14.77
CA ALA A 102 -0.02 20.29 16.09
C ALA A 102 0.77 21.49 16.65
N GLN A 103 2.06 21.60 16.34
CA GLN A 103 2.88 22.76 16.72
C GLN A 103 2.51 24.03 15.95
N ASN A 104 2.14 23.90 14.67
CA ASN A 104 1.76 25.04 13.83
C ASN A 104 0.34 25.54 14.13
N TYR A 105 -0.55 24.65 14.59
CA TYR A 105 -1.96 24.94 14.85
C TYR A 105 -2.40 24.55 16.27
N PRO A 106 -1.71 25.00 17.34
CA PRO A 106 -1.90 24.47 18.69
C PRO A 106 -3.25 24.80 19.31
N SER A 107 -3.94 25.85 18.84
CA SER A 107 -5.29 26.19 19.29
C SER A 107 -6.36 25.26 18.74
N ILE A 108 -6.07 24.54 17.64
CA ILE A 108 -7.08 23.73 16.94
C ILE A 108 -6.65 22.29 16.64
N CYS A 109 -5.40 21.92 16.93
CA CYS A 109 -4.85 20.62 16.61
C CYS A 109 -3.97 20.12 17.76
N LYS A 110 -4.18 18.87 18.17
CA LYS A 110 -3.41 18.18 19.20
C LYS A 110 -2.89 16.87 18.67
N PHE A 111 -1.59 16.65 18.78
CA PHE A 111 -0.96 15.35 18.51
C PHE A 111 -1.20 14.42 19.70
N ASP A 112 -1.75 13.24 19.46
CA ASP A 112 -2.07 12.26 20.50
C ASP A 112 -1.90 10.83 20.00
N SER A 113 -2.08 9.86 20.89
CA SER A 113 -2.08 8.44 20.57
C SER A 113 -3.31 7.74 21.12
N LEU A 114 -3.70 6.62 20.50
CA LEU A 114 -4.64 5.69 21.12
C LEU A 114 -4.06 5.17 22.46
N PRO A 115 -4.91 4.81 23.44
CA PRO A 115 -4.47 4.32 24.74
C PRO A 115 -3.92 2.89 24.69
N VAL A 116 -3.66 2.35 23.50
CA VAL A 116 -3.16 1.00 23.24
C VAL A 116 -1.96 1.06 22.30
N ARG A 117 -1.13 0.03 22.36
CA ARG A 117 0.00 -0.16 21.45
C ARG A 117 -0.28 -1.29 20.48
N THR A 118 0.43 -1.29 19.36
CA THR A 118 0.42 -2.39 18.40
C THR A 118 1.01 -3.66 19.02
N TYR A 119 0.84 -4.80 18.35
CA TYR A 119 1.45 -6.08 18.73
C TYR A 119 2.98 -5.98 18.90
N GLU A 120 3.65 -5.20 18.03
CA GLU A 120 5.09 -4.95 18.09
C GLU A 120 5.45 -3.77 19.02
N ASN A 121 4.54 -3.40 19.94
CA ASN A 121 4.75 -2.41 20.99
C ASN A 121 5.04 -0.98 20.47
N ARG A 122 4.47 -0.60 19.33
CA ARG A 122 4.52 0.79 18.81
C ARG A 122 3.25 1.55 19.17
N TRP A 123 3.38 2.86 19.33
CA TRP A 123 2.24 3.75 19.51
C TRP A 123 1.44 3.88 18.21
N ILE A 124 0.13 4.07 18.33
CA ILE A 124 -0.76 4.40 17.21
C ILE A 124 -1.09 5.88 17.37
N TYR A 125 -0.46 6.72 16.54
CA TYR A 125 -0.57 8.16 16.63
C TYR A 125 -1.64 8.71 15.69
N GLY A 126 -2.21 9.86 16.06
CA GLY A 126 -3.12 10.65 15.26
C GLY A 126 -3.11 12.12 15.69
N VAL A 127 -4.01 12.90 15.11
CA VAL A 127 -4.29 14.27 15.54
C VAL A 127 -5.77 14.41 15.90
N LYS A 128 -6.05 15.09 17.00
CA LYS A 128 -7.39 15.60 17.32
C LYS A 128 -7.48 17.02 16.78
N ILE A 129 -8.49 17.31 15.97
CA ILE A 129 -8.77 18.63 15.41
C ILE A 129 -10.14 19.08 15.92
N SER A 130 -10.18 20.22 16.59
CA SER A 130 -11.37 20.83 17.23
C SER A 130 -11.02 22.29 17.55
N ASP A 131 -11.98 23.17 17.72
CA ASP A 131 -11.74 24.55 18.17
C ASP A 131 -11.25 24.64 19.64
N ASN A 132 -11.37 23.54 20.40
CA ASN A 132 -10.77 23.35 21.70
C ASN A 132 -10.24 21.91 21.88
N PRO A 133 -9.07 21.56 21.30
CA PRO A 133 -8.60 20.18 21.21
C PRO A 133 -8.18 19.57 22.57
N ASN A 134 -8.11 20.37 23.64
CA ASN A 134 -7.77 19.92 24.99
C ASN A 134 -8.99 19.59 25.86
N TYR A 135 -10.20 19.87 25.39
CA TYR A 135 -11.45 19.56 26.05
C TYR A 135 -12.26 18.58 25.21
N GLU A 136 -12.97 17.66 25.87
CA GLU A 136 -13.91 16.76 25.22
C GLU A 136 -15.32 17.27 25.53
N ASP A 137 -15.91 18.00 24.59
CA ASP A 137 -17.26 18.52 24.75
C ASP A 137 -18.30 17.41 24.49
N PRO A 138 -19.13 17.02 25.47
CA PRO A 138 -20.11 15.96 25.29
C PRO A 138 -21.25 16.30 24.33
N THR A 139 -21.36 17.57 23.90
CA THR A 139 -22.39 18.04 22.96
C THR A 139 -21.90 18.09 21.51
N GLU A 140 -20.58 18.06 21.30
CA GLU A 140 -19.99 18.11 19.96
C GLU A 140 -19.97 16.71 19.32
N PRO A 141 -20.50 16.57 18.09
CA PRO A 141 -20.36 15.32 17.36
C PRO A 141 -18.92 15.16 16.84
N GLY A 142 -18.34 13.98 17.08
CA GLY A 142 -17.06 13.59 16.51
C GLY A 142 -17.20 12.63 15.33
N PHE A 143 -16.20 12.62 14.45
CA PHE A 143 -16.00 11.56 13.47
C PHE A 143 -14.52 11.17 13.41
N LEU A 144 -14.26 9.94 12.97
CA LEU A 144 -12.92 9.40 12.80
C LEU A 144 -12.62 9.24 11.31
N VAL A 145 -11.42 9.66 10.91
CA VAL A 145 -10.84 9.31 9.61
C VAL A 145 -9.54 8.59 9.88
N ASP A 146 -9.43 7.38 9.34
CA ASP A 146 -8.25 6.55 9.46
C ASP A 146 -7.79 6.08 8.07
N GLY A 147 -6.62 5.44 8.04
CA GLY A 147 -6.05 4.85 6.84
C GLY A 147 -4.98 3.84 7.21
N CYS A 148 -4.49 3.11 6.21
CA CYS A 148 -3.46 2.09 6.34
C CYS A 148 -3.87 0.89 7.23
N HIS A 149 -5.16 0.53 7.26
CA HIS A 149 -5.59 -0.74 7.88
C HIS A 149 -4.87 -1.93 7.27
N HIS A 150 -4.66 -1.90 5.95
CA HIS A 150 -3.75 -2.81 5.26
C HIS A 150 -2.42 -2.11 4.99
N ALA A 151 -1.32 -2.70 5.48
CA ALA A 151 0.03 -2.13 5.39
C ALA A 151 0.55 -1.86 3.97
N ARG A 152 -0.11 -2.38 2.93
CA ARG A 152 0.26 -2.21 1.51
C ARG A 152 -0.46 -1.05 0.81
N GLU A 153 -1.42 -0.40 1.46
CA GLU A 153 -2.24 0.68 0.87
C GLU A 153 -1.64 2.07 1.16
N TRP A 154 -0.38 2.29 0.76
CA TRP A 154 0.44 3.45 1.17
C TRP A 154 -0.12 4.83 0.79
N ALA A 155 -1.05 4.87 -0.17
CA ALA A 155 -1.77 6.09 -0.52
C ALA A 155 -2.71 6.57 0.59
N THR A 156 -3.30 5.65 1.36
CA THR A 156 -4.31 5.98 2.37
C THR A 156 -3.78 6.87 3.52
N PRO A 157 -2.62 6.61 4.18
CA PRO A 157 -2.13 7.51 5.23
C PRO A 157 -1.81 8.92 4.69
N TYR A 158 -1.37 9.02 3.43
CA TYR A 158 -1.14 10.33 2.80
C TYR A 158 -2.45 11.10 2.60
N VAL A 159 -3.52 10.42 2.16
CA VAL A 159 -4.85 11.02 2.01
C VAL A 159 -5.38 11.51 3.36
N VAL A 160 -5.27 10.71 4.42
CA VAL A 160 -5.69 11.12 5.78
C VAL A 160 -4.89 12.34 6.25
N TYR A 161 -3.57 12.31 6.09
CA TYR A 161 -2.73 13.46 6.43
C TYR A 161 -3.15 14.72 5.64
N LYS A 162 -3.40 14.58 4.34
CA LYS A 162 -3.83 15.69 3.48
C LYS A 162 -5.20 16.23 3.86
N PHE A 163 -6.12 15.39 4.30
CA PHE A 163 -7.40 15.83 4.86
C PHE A 163 -7.17 16.73 6.09
N CYS A 164 -6.40 16.26 7.07
CA CYS A 164 -6.04 17.04 8.26
C CYS A 164 -5.30 18.35 7.91
N ASP A 165 -4.32 18.30 7.01
CA ASP A 165 -3.55 19.46 6.54
C ASP A 165 -4.43 20.51 5.89
N SER A 166 -5.39 20.09 5.05
CA SER A 166 -6.31 21.02 4.39
C SER A 166 -7.22 21.72 5.38
N ILE A 167 -7.86 20.98 6.30
CA ILE A 167 -8.82 21.59 7.24
C ILE A 167 -8.15 22.51 8.26
N THR A 168 -6.93 22.18 8.71
CA THR A 168 -6.18 23.04 9.63
C THR A 168 -5.70 24.35 8.97
N LYS A 169 -5.39 24.32 7.67
CA LYS A 169 -4.94 25.50 6.91
C LYS A 169 -6.03 26.51 6.62
N VAL A 170 -7.27 26.04 6.42
CA VAL A 170 -8.39 26.91 6.02
C VAL A 170 -9.32 27.25 7.16
N TYR A 171 -9.13 26.65 8.35
CA TYR A 171 -9.93 26.95 9.54
C TYR A 171 -10.02 28.46 9.79
N SER A 172 -11.24 28.98 9.99
CA SER A 172 -11.61 30.40 10.12
C SER A 172 -11.51 31.27 8.86
N THR A 173 -11.16 30.69 7.70
CA THR A 173 -10.96 31.44 6.45
C THR A 173 -11.79 30.94 5.26
N ASP A 174 -12.44 29.78 5.38
CA ASP A 174 -13.36 29.17 4.40
C ASP A 174 -14.55 28.56 5.17
#